data_AF-A0AAD7Y8S2-F1
#
_entry.id   AF-A0AAD7Y8S2-F1
#
_cell.length_a   1.000
_cell.length_b   1.000
_cell.length_c   1.000
_cell.angle_alpha   90.00
_cell.angle_beta   90.00
_cell.angle_gamma   90.00
#
_symmetry.space_group_name_H-M   'P 1'
#
loop_
_entity.id
_entity.type
_entity.pdbx_description
1 polymer ?
#
loop_
_entity_poly.entity_id
_entity_poly.type
_entity_poly.pdbx_seq_one_letter_code
_entity_poly.pdbx_strand_id
1 'polypeptide(L)'
;MKQSPGTQVIQCSLNRQKPVKAAIVIFGSSLEVIHDPQLVTENIVAVLLKDFQILNSGQTPTFEIYRGDRWCTSIVDVTACSLSLLGKMEEWRVERGLTSSDHNAITFSMRLEKALEPLRPVSTRIYNTRKAKWSDFGSHLKANLTEKEITKVRISNALGPEDLENILEEYTNAIHRSCDEAIPKLGSPKYSAKPPWWNSTLDLLKKDAVRKKRRIRNAAAHRREYTIEIYVTAKNKYTLAATEAATASWREFCTRQDRESMWDGIYRVLRKTARRQENTLLRNTAAQLITTEYARLEDWTPETLETHRVTGPQIYTDGSKIEGKVGAALTWWEGGKESMSSTFGLEPHNTVFQSEMYALFRAVRLAKESRAASISILSDSRSSLDLLKRPSVTHHLALQIKSCLSEIREEGRKVRLFWLKAHVGTAGNERADELAKQAALTKETADYDKVPVSYVRRKIREGSVKKWQARYESSSTGAVTKVFFPDVLAAKRILRDTVLTPAHTQILTGHGGFAAYLHRFHLKNSPSCVCDQSCEETVWHLLFECPSMKSFVGWRQMFSDEDRRPGASYT
;
A
#
# COMPACT_ATOMS: atom_id res chain seq x y z
N MET A 1 29.49 -5.23 -28.21
CA MET A 1 29.23 -4.94 -26.78
C MET A 1 29.69 -3.55 -26.29
N LYS A 2 30.26 -2.65 -27.12
CA LYS A 2 30.73 -1.32 -26.68
C LYS A 2 29.69 -0.17 -26.77
N GLN A 3 28.41 -0.45 -27.06
CA GLN A 3 27.41 0.59 -27.36
C GLN A 3 26.16 0.56 -26.45
N SER A 4 26.27 0.04 -25.23
CA SER A 4 25.21 0.19 -24.22
C SER A 4 25.73 0.95 -22.99
N PRO A 5 25.04 2.01 -22.51
CA PRO A 5 25.43 2.71 -21.29
C PRO A 5 25.22 1.76 -20.10
N GLY A 6 26.32 1.27 -19.51
CA GLY A 6 26.30 0.41 -18.31
C GLY A 6 26.99 -0.95 -18.44
N THR A 7 27.44 -1.34 -19.62
CA THR A 7 28.23 -2.58 -19.81
C THR A 7 29.69 -2.22 -20.06
N GLN A 8 30.55 -2.43 -19.06
CA GLN A 8 32.00 -2.40 -19.24
C GLN A 8 32.48 -3.82 -19.54
N VAL A 9 33.12 -4.01 -20.69
CA VAL A 9 33.92 -5.22 -20.95
C VAL A 9 35.30 -4.95 -20.38
N ILE A 10 35.59 -5.50 -19.19
CA ILE A 10 36.89 -5.36 -18.54
C ILE A 10 37.71 -6.60 -18.91
N GLN A 11 38.66 -6.43 -19.82
CA GLN A 11 39.68 -7.45 -20.09
C GLN A 11 40.83 -7.23 -19.11
N CYS A 12 40.94 -8.09 -18.09
CA CYS A 12 42.07 -8.07 -17.16
C CYS A 12 43.22 -8.90 -17.75
N SER A 13 44.17 -8.24 -18.41
CA SER A 13 45.43 -8.86 -18.82
C SER A 13 46.50 -8.59 -17.76
N LEU A 14 46.83 -9.60 -16.97
CA LEU A 14 48.02 -9.57 -16.12
C LEU A 14 49.26 -9.80 -17.00
N ASN A 15 50.31 -8.98 -16.84
CA ASN A 15 51.61 -9.22 -17.48
C ASN A 15 52.13 -10.61 -17.08
N ARG A 16 52.24 -11.54 -18.03
CA ARG A 16 52.69 -12.92 -17.78
C ARG A 16 53.61 -13.43 -18.88
N GLN A 17 54.58 -14.26 -18.48
CA GLN A 17 55.61 -14.87 -19.34
C GLN A 17 55.17 -16.21 -20.00
N LYS A 18 53.94 -16.70 -19.77
CA LYS A 18 53.45 -18.00 -20.29
C LYS A 18 51.99 -17.90 -20.81
N PRO A 19 51.58 -18.74 -21.78
CA PRO A 19 50.26 -18.67 -22.41
C PRO A 19 49.11 -18.94 -21.42
N VAL A 20 47.97 -18.29 -21.67
CA VAL A 20 46.74 -18.39 -20.88
C VAL A 20 46.19 -19.81 -20.97
N LYS A 21 45.96 -20.46 -19.82
CA LYS A 21 45.38 -21.83 -19.75
C LYS A 21 43.87 -21.84 -19.48
N ALA A 22 43.28 -20.69 -19.15
CA ALA A 22 41.87 -20.53 -18.80
C ALA A 22 41.47 -19.05 -18.91
N ALA A 23 40.30 -18.78 -19.49
CA ALA A 23 39.71 -17.45 -19.58
C ALA A 23 38.45 -17.36 -18.71
N ILE A 24 38.30 -16.23 -18.00
CA ILE A 24 37.08 -15.91 -17.25
C ILE A 24 36.45 -14.67 -17.88
N VAL A 25 35.23 -14.81 -18.40
CA VAL A 25 34.47 -13.71 -19.01
C VAL A 25 33.36 -13.28 -18.06
N ILE A 26 33.35 -12.01 -17.67
CA ILE A 26 32.45 -11.48 -16.64
C ILE A 26 31.65 -10.30 -17.19
N PHE A 27 30.32 -10.35 -17.02
CA PHE A 27 29.41 -9.27 -17.42
C PHE A 27 28.76 -8.60 -16.20
N GLY A 28 29.03 -7.32 -15.95
CA GLY A 28 28.43 -6.57 -14.85
C GLY A 28 28.67 -5.05 -14.90
N SER A 29 27.89 -4.30 -14.12
CA SER A 29 27.98 -2.83 -14.01
C SER A 29 28.96 -2.34 -12.93
N SER A 30 29.40 -3.23 -12.05
CA SER A 30 30.36 -2.97 -10.97
C SER A 30 31.12 -4.26 -10.67
N LEU A 31 32.41 -4.30 -11.03
CA LEU A 31 33.29 -5.43 -10.75
C LEU A 31 34.27 -5.01 -9.65
N GLU A 32 34.16 -5.61 -8.48
CA GLU A 32 35.16 -5.49 -7.42
C GLU A 32 36.03 -6.74 -7.47
N VAL A 33 37.19 -6.64 -8.12
CA VAL A 33 38.20 -7.72 -8.18
C VAL A 33 39.06 -7.58 -6.93
N ILE A 34 38.80 -8.41 -5.93
CA ILE A 34 39.65 -8.46 -4.73
C ILE A 34 40.75 -9.48 -5.01
N HIS A 35 41.99 -9.00 -5.11
CA HIS A 35 43.17 -9.85 -5.12
C HIS A 35 43.51 -10.21 -3.68
N ASP A 36 43.45 -11.50 -3.34
CA ASP A 36 43.95 -11.99 -2.05
C ASP A 36 45.45 -12.31 -2.19
N PRO A 37 46.35 -11.57 -1.52
CA PRO A 37 47.79 -11.80 -1.62
C PRO A 37 48.23 -13.20 -1.17
N GLN A 38 47.43 -13.89 -0.34
CA GLN A 38 47.76 -15.22 0.17
C GLN A 38 47.42 -16.35 -0.81
N LEU A 39 46.58 -16.08 -1.82
CA LEU A 39 46.12 -17.07 -2.81
C LEU A 39 46.76 -16.88 -4.20
N VAL A 40 47.60 -15.85 -4.37
CA VAL A 40 48.34 -15.59 -5.60
C VAL A 40 49.73 -16.22 -5.50
N THR A 41 49.99 -17.25 -6.32
CA THR A 41 51.33 -17.83 -6.52
C THR A 41 51.82 -17.54 -7.93
N GLU A 42 53.06 -17.90 -8.28
CA GLU A 42 53.59 -17.73 -9.64
C GLU A 42 52.69 -18.34 -10.73
N ASN A 43 51.92 -19.39 -10.38
CA ASN A 43 51.10 -20.15 -11.32
C ASN A 43 49.58 -20.04 -11.09
N ILE A 44 49.13 -19.49 -9.96
CA ILE A 44 47.70 -19.42 -9.59
C ILE A 44 47.34 -17.98 -9.27
N VAL A 45 46.28 -17.48 -9.90
CA VAL A 45 45.63 -16.21 -9.53
C VAL A 45 44.23 -16.54 -9.07
N ALA A 46 43.93 -16.25 -7.80
CA ALA A 46 42.58 -16.32 -7.27
C ALA A 46 41.94 -14.93 -7.35
N VAL A 47 40.70 -14.88 -7.83
CA VAL A 47 39.88 -13.66 -7.89
C VAL A 47 38.56 -13.94 -7.20
N LEU A 48 38.21 -13.13 -6.21
CA LEU A 48 36.88 -13.18 -5.60
C LEU A 48 35.90 -12.33 -6.41
N LEU A 49 34.83 -12.95 -6.91
CA LEU A 49 33.75 -12.26 -7.63
C LEU A 49 32.50 -12.19 -6.74
N LYS A 50 32.13 -10.99 -6.34
CA LYS A 50 30.95 -10.77 -5.48
C LYS A 50 29.70 -10.50 -6.32
N ASP A 51 28.60 -11.20 -6.03
CA ASP A 51 27.28 -11.04 -6.67
C ASP A 51 27.16 -11.45 -8.16
N PHE A 52 27.99 -12.41 -8.60
CA PHE A 52 27.93 -13.02 -9.95
C PHE A 52 27.37 -14.45 -9.94
N GLN A 53 26.90 -14.92 -11.09
CA GLN A 53 26.37 -16.26 -11.34
C GLN A 53 27.08 -16.87 -12.55
N ILE A 54 27.48 -18.14 -12.45
CA ILE A 54 28.13 -18.88 -13.54
C ILE A 54 27.06 -19.30 -14.56
N LEU A 55 27.34 -19.07 -15.84
CA LEU A 55 26.46 -19.38 -16.97
C LEU A 55 26.84 -20.66 -17.70
N ASN A 56 28.03 -21.22 -17.45
CA ASN A 56 28.47 -22.47 -18.05
C ASN A 56 27.40 -23.55 -17.86
N SER A 57 27.00 -24.19 -18.96
CA SER A 57 26.04 -25.29 -18.94
C SER A 57 26.41 -26.35 -19.97
N GLY A 58 26.20 -27.63 -19.63
CA GLY A 58 26.62 -28.75 -20.46
C GLY A 58 28.06 -29.21 -20.18
N GLN A 59 28.48 -30.25 -20.91
CA GLN A 59 29.77 -30.94 -20.72
C GLN A 59 30.72 -30.79 -21.91
N THR A 60 30.36 -29.95 -22.89
CA THR A 60 31.22 -29.71 -24.07
C THR A 60 32.50 -29.01 -23.64
N PRO A 61 33.69 -29.56 -23.93
CA PRO A 61 34.97 -28.98 -23.53
C PRO A 61 35.26 -27.68 -24.25
N THR A 62 35.68 -26.67 -23.49
CA THR A 62 36.11 -25.36 -24.01
C THR A 62 37.54 -25.39 -24.53
N PHE A 63 38.33 -26.40 -24.15
CA PHE A 63 39.68 -26.63 -24.63
C PHE A 63 39.84 -28.08 -25.10
N GLU A 64 40.43 -28.27 -26.28
CA GLU A 64 40.68 -29.56 -26.90
C GLU A 64 42.04 -29.55 -27.61
N ILE A 65 42.89 -30.54 -27.32
CA ILE A 65 44.19 -30.68 -27.98
C ILE A 65 44.56 -32.15 -28.14
N TYR A 66 45.26 -32.47 -29.23
CA TYR A 66 45.91 -33.77 -29.39
C TYR A 66 47.34 -33.70 -28.86
N ARG A 67 47.69 -34.62 -27.95
CA ARG A 67 49.07 -34.81 -27.47
C ARG A 67 49.50 -36.23 -27.82
N GLY A 68 50.24 -36.35 -28.94
CA GLY A 68 50.46 -37.64 -29.57
C GLY A 68 49.12 -38.26 -30.01
N ASP A 69 48.91 -39.55 -29.72
CA ASP A 69 47.68 -40.26 -30.05
C ASP A 69 46.54 -40.04 -29.03
N ARG A 70 46.78 -39.23 -27.99
CA ARG A 70 45.81 -39.00 -26.92
C ARG A 70 45.07 -37.69 -27.11
N TRP A 71 43.76 -37.79 -27.29
CA TRP A 71 42.85 -36.65 -27.25
C TRP A 71 42.66 -36.16 -25.80
N CYS A 72 43.05 -34.92 -25.54
CA CYS A 72 42.97 -34.29 -24.22
C CYS A 72 41.95 -33.16 -24.28
N THR A 73 41.00 -33.15 -23.35
CA THR A 73 39.94 -32.14 -23.29
C THR A 73 39.77 -31.61 -21.88
N SER A 74 39.32 -30.36 -21.75
CA SER A 74 39.02 -29.75 -20.45
C SER A 74 38.01 -28.60 -20.57
N ILE A 75 37.27 -28.34 -19.48
CA ILE A 75 36.36 -27.19 -19.36
C ILE A 75 37.04 -26.17 -18.45
N VAL A 76 37.95 -25.39 -19.02
CA VAL A 76 38.80 -24.43 -18.27
C VAL A 76 38.24 -23.01 -18.29
N ASP A 77 37.47 -22.69 -19.32
CA ASP A 77 36.92 -21.35 -19.53
C ASP A 77 35.56 -21.16 -18.85
N VAL A 78 35.42 -20.08 -18.07
CA VAL A 78 34.22 -19.79 -17.26
C VAL A 78 33.57 -18.49 -17.72
N THR A 79 32.26 -18.51 -17.92
CA THR A 79 31.42 -17.35 -18.19
C THR A 79 30.54 -17.05 -16.98
N ALA A 80 30.53 -15.80 -16.51
CA ALA A 80 29.69 -15.38 -15.40
C ALA A 80 29.00 -14.03 -15.66
N CYS A 81 27.83 -13.81 -15.06
CA CYS A 81 27.12 -12.53 -15.15
C CYS A 81 26.56 -12.08 -13.80
N SER A 82 26.30 -10.77 -13.65
CA SER A 82 25.63 -10.23 -12.48
C SER A 82 24.19 -10.75 -12.37
N LEU A 83 23.64 -10.76 -11.15
CA LEU A 83 22.23 -11.13 -10.90
C LEU A 83 21.22 -10.34 -11.74
N SER A 84 21.53 -9.08 -12.08
CA SER A 84 20.70 -8.22 -12.94
C SER A 84 20.66 -8.66 -14.40
N LEU A 85 21.67 -9.42 -14.86
CA LEU A 85 21.80 -9.92 -16.23
C LEU A 85 21.39 -11.39 -16.38
N LEU A 86 21.27 -12.16 -15.28
CA LEU A 86 20.98 -13.59 -15.32
C LEU A 86 19.72 -13.93 -16.15
N GLY A 87 18.62 -13.21 -15.95
CA GLY A 87 17.38 -13.43 -16.72
C GLY A 87 17.42 -12.88 -18.16
N LYS A 88 18.55 -12.34 -18.61
CA LYS A 88 18.76 -11.83 -19.98
C LYS A 88 19.73 -12.67 -20.79
N MET A 89 20.48 -13.58 -20.18
CA MET A 89 21.44 -14.43 -20.88
C MET A 89 20.74 -15.72 -21.30
N GLU A 90 20.87 -16.07 -22.58
CA GLU A 90 20.20 -17.19 -23.22
C GLU A 90 21.18 -17.98 -24.08
N GLU A 91 20.84 -19.24 -24.35
CA GLU A 91 21.52 -20.08 -25.35
C GLU A 91 23.04 -20.22 -25.16
N TRP A 92 23.52 -20.17 -23.91
CA TRP A 92 24.93 -20.42 -23.62
C TRP A 92 25.32 -21.81 -24.07
N ARG A 93 26.36 -21.92 -24.91
CA ARG A 93 26.91 -23.18 -25.39
C ARG A 93 28.35 -23.01 -25.85
N VAL A 94 29.01 -24.15 -26.02
CA VAL A 94 30.32 -24.23 -26.68
C VAL A 94 30.09 -24.72 -28.11
N GLU A 95 30.52 -23.94 -29.09
CA GLU A 95 30.48 -24.29 -30.51
C GLU A 95 31.88 -24.71 -31.00
N ARG A 96 31.97 -25.96 -31.45
CA ARG A 96 33.16 -26.52 -32.09
C ARG A 96 33.22 -26.09 -33.55
N GLY A 97 34.42 -25.88 -34.07
CA GLY A 97 34.66 -25.62 -35.50
C GLY A 97 34.50 -24.17 -35.96
N LEU A 98 34.16 -23.23 -35.06
CA LEU A 98 34.20 -21.79 -35.35
C LEU A 98 35.63 -21.21 -35.28
N THR A 99 36.51 -21.85 -34.54
CA THR A 99 37.90 -21.44 -34.34
C THR A 99 38.84 -22.54 -34.84
N SER A 100 39.99 -22.15 -35.36
CA SER A 100 41.12 -23.07 -35.61
C SER A 100 42.06 -23.15 -34.39
N SER A 101 41.58 -22.75 -33.21
CA SER A 101 42.32 -22.77 -31.95
C SER A 101 42.08 -24.08 -31.21
N ASP A 102 42.99 -24.40 -30.31
CA ASP A 102 42.81 -25.37 -29.22
C ASP A 102 41.70 -24.98 -28.21
N HIS A 103 41.16 -23.76 -28.28
CA HIS A 103 39.96 -23.35 -27.56
C HIS A 103 38.73 -23.27 -28.47
N ASN A 104 37.64 -23.91 -28.07
CA ASN A 104 36.33 -23.84 -28.73
C ASN A 104 35.61 -22.53 -28.40
N ALA A 105 34.79 -22.03 -29.33
CA ALA A 105 34.07 -20.78 -29.16
C ALA A 105 32.94 -20.93 -28.13
N ILE A 106 32.85 -19.98 -27.19
CA ILE A 106 31.70 -19.86 -26.29
C ILE A 106 30.72 -18.86 -26.89
N THR A 107 29.49 -19.30 -27.14
CA THR A 107 28.42 -18.46 -27.69
C THR A 107 27.26 -18.35 -26.71
N PHE A 108 26.64 -17.18 -26.67
CA PHE A 108 25.45 -16.90 -25.88
C PHE A 108 24.71 -15.70 -26.48
N SER A 109 23.41 -15.63 -26.22
CA SER A 109 22.51 -14.58 -26.67
C SER A 109 22.15 -13.68 -25.49
N MET A 110 22.31 -12.36 -25.62
CA MET A 110 21.90 -11.41 -24.58
C MET A 110 20.63 -10.68 -25.01
N ARG A 111 19.54 -10.90 -24.27
CA ARG A 111 18.27 -10.21 -24.45
C ARG A 111 18.40 -8.74 -24.04
N LEU A 112 18.17 -7.83 -24.99
CA LEU A 112 18.19 -6.38 -24.74
C LEU A 112 16.92 -5.86 -24.03
N GLU A 113 15.84 -6.63 -24.05
CA GLU A 113 14.54 -6.30 -23.47
C GLU A 113 14.37 -6.80 -22.02
N LYS A 114 13.11 -6.97 -21.56
CA LYS A 114 12.78 -7.40 -20.20
C LYS A 114 13.24 -8.84 -19.96
N ALA A 115 13.96 -9.06 -18.85
CA ALA A 115 14.45 -10.37 -18.43
C ALA A 115 13.30 -11.40 -18.31
N LEU A 116 13.58 -12.64 -18.74
CA LEU A 116 12.74 -13.80 -18.42
C LEU A 116 12.75 -14.00 -16.89
N GLU A 117 11.61 -14.41 -16.32
CA GLU A 117 11.54 -14.65 -14.88
C GLU A 117 12.62 -15.68 -14.49
N PRO A 118 13.53 -15.36 -13.55
CA PRO A 118 14.66 -16.22 -13.26
C PRO A 118 14.17 -17.55 -12.69
N LEU A 119 14.80 -18.65 -13.13
CA LEU A 119 14.95 -19.85 -12.30
C LEU A 119 15.47 -19.36 -10.95
N ARG A 120 14.68 -19.57 -9.90
CA ARG A 120 14.95 -19.02 -8.57
C ARG A 120 16.37 -19.42 -8.17
N PRO A 121 17.28 -18.47 -7.94
CA PRO A 121 18.49 -18.79 -7.20
C PRO A 121 18.04 -19.39 -5.87
N VAL A 122 18.56 -20.57 -5.50
CA VAL A 122 18.48 -21.04 -4.11
C VAL A 122 19.46 -20.19 -3.31
N SER A 123 19.08 -18.92 -3.15
CA SER A 123 19.79 -17.96 -2.34
C SER A 123 19.63 -18.35 -0.88
N THR A 124 20.67 -18.11 -0.08
CA THR A 124 20.60 -18.09 1.39
C THR A 124 19.65 -17.02 1.94
N ARG A 125 18.89 -16.31 1.10
CA ARG A 125 17.69 -15.53 1.46
C ARG A 125 16.61 -16.32 2.20
N ILE A 126 16.78 -17.62 2.41
CA ILE A 126 15.98 -18.39 3.37
C ILE A 126 16.34 -17.99 4.81
N TYR A 127 17.56 -17.54 5.09
CA TYR A 127 18.06 -17.25 6.43
C TYR A 127 18.34 -15.76 6.64
N ASN A 128 17.97 -15.24 7.81
CA ASN A 128 18.23 -13.87 8.19
C ASN A 128 19.65 -13.76 8.79
N THR A 129 20.64 -13.65 7.91
CA THR A 129 22.05 -13.56 8.28
C THR A 129 22.39 -12.36 9.17
N ARG A 130 21.55 -11.32 9.21
CA ARG A 130 21.71 -10.18 10.13
C ARG A 130 21.42 -10.52 11.59
N LYS A 131 20.69 -11.61 11.84
CA LYS A 131 20.36 -12.12 13.18
C LYS A 131 21.07 -13.44 13.49
N ALA A 132 22.04 -13.84 12.66
CA ALA A 132 22.78 -15.08 12.86
C ALA A 132 23.67 -15.00 14.10
N LYS A 133 23.64 -16.05 14.94
CA LYS A 133 24.63 -16.27 15.99
C LYS A 133 25.73 -17.16 15.44
N TRP A 134 26.80 -16.55 14.92
CA TRP A 134 27.88 -17.27 14.22
C TRP A 134 28.69 -18.21 15.13
N SER A 135 28.75 -17.94 16.44
CA SER A 135 29.33 -18.84 17.44
C SER A 135 28.61 -20.19 17.49
N ASP A 136 27.28 -20.13 17.49
CA ASP A 136 26.40 -21.29 17.58
C ASP A 136 26.50 -22.07 16.27
N PHE A 137 26.43 -21.36 15.13
CA PHE A 137 26.64 -21.96 13.80
C PHE A 137 27.98 -22.72 13.71
N GLY A 138 29.08 -22.11 14.17
CA GLY A 138 30.39 -22.76 14.15
C GLY A 138 30.45 -24.01 15.02
N SER A 139 29.76 -24.00 16.17
CA SER A 139 29.68 -25.14 17.07
C SER A 139 28.86 -26.29 16.45
N HIS A 140 27.68 -25.97 15.90
CA HIS A 140 26.82 -26.92 15.19
C HIS A 140 27.50 -27.50 13.95
N LEU A 141 28.19 -26.67 13.16
CA LEU A 141 28.92 -27.13 11.98
C LEU A 141 30.04 -28.09 12.36
N LYS A 142 30.83 -27.77 13.38
CA LYS A 142 31.90 -28.66 13.86
C LYS A 142 31.35 -30.00 14.34
N ALA A 143 30.23 -30.00 15.08
CA ALA A 143 29.56 -31.21 15.52
C ALA A 143 29.07 -32.05 14.33
N ASN A 144 28.37 -31.43 13.37
CA ASN A 144 27.83 -32.09 12.18
C ASN A 144 28.93 -32.67 11.26
N LEU A 145 30.04 -31.95 11.09
CA LEU A 145 31.19 -32.47 10.32
C LEU A 145 31.88 -33.64 11.02
N THR A 146 31.91 -33.64 12.35
CA THR A 146 32.47 -34.74 13.15
C THR A 146 31.56 -35.97 13.10
N GLU A 147 30.24 -35.79 13.21
CA GLU A 147 29.24 -36.87 13.07
C GLU A 147 29.34 -37.57 11.71
N LYS A 148 29.64 -36.81 10.65
CA LYS A 148 29.82 -37.33 9.29
C LYS A 148 31.26 -37.69 8.96
N GLU A 149 32.19 -37.66 9.92
CA GLU A 149 33.62 -37.98 9.69
C GLU A 149 34.24 -37.25 8.49
N ILE A 150 33.76 -36.03 8.19
CA ILE A 150 34.25 -35.23 7.06
C ILE A 150 35.58 -34.60 7.48
N THR A 151 36.64 -35.35 7.22
CA THR A 151 38.02 -34.98 7.55
C THR A 151 38.83 -34.77 6.27
N LYS A 152 39.95 -34.05 6.40
CA LYS A 152 40.92 -33.90 5.31
C LYS A 152 41.42 -35.25 4.78
N VAL A 153 41.49 -36.26 5.66
CA VAL A 153 41.90 -37.63 5.33
C VAL A 153 40.84 -38.34 4.49
N ARG A 154 39.56 -38.21 4.83
CA ARG A 154 38.45 -38.78 4.04
C ARG A 154 38.41 -38.18 2.63
N ILE A 155 38.63 -36.87 2.52
CA ILE A 155 38.67 -36.18 1.21
C ILE A 155 39.89 -36.63 0.39
N SER A 156 41.07 -36.79 1.02
CA SER A 156 42.28 -37.22 0.31
C SER A 156 42.25 -38.68 -0.15
N ASN A 157 41.39 -39.49 0.48
CA ASN A 157 41.27 -40.92 0.20
C ASN A 157 40.06 -41.27 -0.69
N ALA A 158 39.38 -40.27 -1.27
CA ALA A 158 38.23 -40.50 -2.13
C ALA A 158 38.62 -41.34 -3.36
N LEU A 159 37.91 -42.45 -3.60
CA LEU A 159 38.28 -43.46 -4.60
C LEU A 159 37.80 -43.14 -6.02
N GLY A 160 37.10 -42.02 -6.21
CA GLY A 160 36.62 -41.56 -7.51
C GLY A 160 35.69 -40.33 -7.44
N PRO A 161 35.21 -39.86 -8.60
CA PRO A 161 34.35 -38.67 -8.70
C PRO A 161 33.03 -38.80 -7.92
N GLU A 162 32.41 -39.98 -7.95
CA GLU A 162 31.14 -40.24 -7.24
C GLU A 162 31.32 -40.17 -5.71
N ASP A 163 32.46 -40.64 -5.20
CA ASP A 163 32.79 -40.59 -3.77
C ASP A 163 33.00 -39.14 -3.31
N LEU A 164 33.63 -38.32 -4.17
CA LEU A 164 33.78 -36.89 -3.91
C LEU A 164 32.44 -36.15 -3.94
N GLU A 165 31.54 -36.49 -4.88
CA GLU A 165 30.18 -35.93 -4.93
C GLU A 165 29.37 -36.28 -3.68
N ASN A 166 29.47 -37.51 -3.19
CA ASN A 166 28.84 -37.93 -1.94
C ASN A 166 29.38 -37.14 -0.74
N ILE A 167 30.71 -36.97 -0.64
CA ILE A 167 31.32 -36.16 0.42
C ILE A 167 30.85 -34.68 0.34
N LEU A 168 30.74 -34.13 -0.86
CA LEU A 168 30.24 -32.77 -1.08
C LEU A 168 28.77 -32.63 -0.68
N GLU A 169 27.93 -33.62 -0.96
CA GLU A 169 26.53 -33.63 -0.56
C GLU A 169 26.40 -33.69 0.97
N GLU A 170 27.17 -34.55 1.64
CA GLU A 170 27.21 -34.62 3.10
C GLU A 170 27.68 -33.31 3.74
N TYR A 171 28.73 -32.69 3.18
CA TYR A 171 29.24 -31.40 3.64
C TYR A 171 28.20 -30.28 3.50
N THR A 172 27.51 -30.25 2.36
CA THR A 172 26.45 -29.28 2.08
C THR A 172 25.27 -29.46 3.03
N ASN A 173 24.89 -30.72 3.31
CA ASN A 173 23.85 -31.04 4.29
C ASN A 173 24.23 -30.63 5.71
N ALA A 174 25.51 -30.79 6.11
CA ALA A 174 26.02 -30.32 7.40
C ALA A 174 25.89 -28.79 7.54
N ILE A 175 26.18 -28.04 6.47
CA ILE A 175 25.98 -26.57 6.45
C ILE A 175 24.50 -26.22 6.60
N HIS A 176 23.61 -26.88 5.86
CA HIS A 176 22.18 -26.60 5.91
C HIS A 176 21.57 -26.86 7.29
N ARG A 177 21.89 -27.98 7.93
CA ARG A 177 21.44 -28.28 9.31
C ARG A 177 21.94 -27.23 10.30
N SER A 178 23.21 -26.86 10.19
CA SER A 178 23.81 -25.84 11.05
C SER A 178 23.15 -24.47 10.86
N CYS A 179 22.75 -24.13 9.63
CA CYS A 179 21.98 -22.90 9.37
C CYS A 179 20.56 -22.95 9.96
N ASP A 180 19.88 -24.09 9.86
CA ASP A 180 18.53 -24.30 10.41
C ASP A 180 18.49 -24.17 11.94
N GLU A 181 19.55 -24.63 12.62
CA GLU A 181 19.68 -24.57 14.07
C GLU A 181 20.11 -23.18 14.57
N ALA A 182 21.06 -22.54 13.89
CA ALA A 182 21.69 -21.31 14.39
C ALA A 182 21.14 -20.00 13.80
N ILE A 183 20.39 -20.04 12.68
CA ILE A 183 19.99 -18.83 11.94
C ILE A 183 18.47 -18.79 11.72
N PRO A 184 17.77 -17.75 12.22
CA PRO A 184 16.34 -17.59 11.98
C PRO A 184 16.01 -17.47 10.49
N LYS A 185 15.00 -18.20 10.01
CA LYS A 185 14.55 -18.12 8.60
C LYS A 185 13.88 -16.76 8.30
N LEU A 186 14.18 -16.16 7.15
CA LEU A 186 13.44 -15.02 6.59
C LEU A 186 12.00 -15.46 6.34
N GLY A 187 11.05 -14.73 6.93
CA GLY A 187 9.62 -15.04 6.81
C GLY A 187 9.20 -15.19 5.35
N SER A 188 8.40 -16.22 5.07
CA SER A 188 7.88 -16.52 3.74
C SER A 188 7.22 -15.29 3.08
N PRO A 189 7.30 -15.12 1.75
CA PRO A 189 6.51 -14.12 1.06
C PRO A 189 5.05 -14.37 1.43
N LYS A 190 4.36 -13.34 1.92
CA LYS A 190 2.92 -13.42 2.15
C LYS A 190 2.24 -13.76 0.83
N TYR A 191 1.88 -15.03 0.62
CA TYR A 191 0.78 -15.34 -0.28
C TYR A 191 -0.40 -14.57 0.29
N SER A 192 -0.89 -13.56 -0.43
CA SER A 192 -2.17 -12.97 -0.09
C SER A 192 -3.17 -14.12 -0.13
N ALA A 193 -3.66 -14.56 1.02
CA ALA A 193 -4.71 -15.56 1.08
C ALA A 193 -5.79 -15.09 0.11
N LYS A 194 -6.04 -15.87 -0.94
CA LYS A 194 -7.12 -15.56 -1.88
C LYS A 194 -8.42 -15.55 -1.06
N PRO A 195 -9.33 -14.60 -1.29
CA PRO A 195 -10.58 -14.56 -0.56
C PRO A 195 -11.32 -15.91 -0.64
N PRO A 196 -12.12 -16.30 0.37
CA PRO A 196 -12.80 -17.60 0.40
C PRO A 196 -13.70 -17.87 -0.81
N TRP A 197 -14.24 -16.80 -1.43
CA TRP A 197 -15.06 -16.84 -2.63
C TRP A 197 -14.28 -16.94 -3.95
N TRP A 198 -12.95 -16.96 -3.88
CA TRP A 198 -12.10 -17.01 -5.07
C TRP A 198 -11.96 -18.44 -5.57
N ASN A 199 -12.27 -18.67 -6.85
CA ASN A 199 -12.19 -19.99 -7.48
C ASN A 199 -11.42 -19.95 -8.81
N SER A 200 -11.15 -21.13 -9.37
CA SER A 200 -10.42 -21.31 -10.63
C SER A 200 -11.11 -20.62 -11.82
N THR A 201 -12.44 -20.60 -11.85
CA THR A 201 -13.24 -19.90 -12.87
C THR A 201 -12.97 -18.39 -12.87
N LEU A 202 -12.90 -17.76 -11.69
CA LEU A 202 -12.54 -16.34 -11.57
C LEU A 202 -11.09 -16.08 -11.99
N ASP A 203 -10.16 -17.00 -11.71
CA ASP A 203 -8.79 -16.89 -12.20
C ASP A 203 -8.73 -16.94 -13.73
N LEU A 204 -9.50 -17.82 -14.37
CA LEU A 204 -9.59 -17.92 -15.83
C LEU A 204 -10.20 -16.67 -16.45
N LEU A 205 -11.33 -16.18 -15.92
CA LEU A 205 -11.98 -14.95 -16.39
C LEU A 205 -11.09 -13.72 -16.21
N LYS A 206 -10.37 -13.62 -15.08
CA LYS A 206 -9.40 -12.55 -14.85
C LYS A 206 -8.23 -12.63 -15.83
N LYS A 207 -7.66 -13.82 -16.04
CA LYS A 207 -6.58 -14.03 -17.02
C LYS A 207 -7.04 -13.67 -18.43
N ASP A 208 -8.27 -14.00 -18.79
CA ASP A 208 -8.85 -13.68 -20.10
C ASP A 208 -9.08 -12.17 -20.28
N ALA A 209 -9.66 -11.48 -19.30
CA ALA A 209 -9.83 -10.04 -19.33
C ALA A 209 -8.48 -9.30 -19.42
N VAL A 210 -7.47 -9.76 -18.66
CA VAL A 210 -6.11 -9.20 -18.72
C VAL A 210 -5.43 -9.48 -20.08
N ARG A 211 -5.62 -10.68 -20.64
CA ARG A 211 -5.11 -11.03 -21.97
C ARG A 211 -5.70 -10.12 -23.05
N LYS A 212 -7.01 -9.92 -23.04
CA LYS A 212 -7.72 -9.02 -23.97
C LYS A 212 -7.32 -7.55 -23.76
N LYS A 213 -7.13 -7.12 -22.52
CA LYS A 213 -6.59 -5.78 -22.20
C LYS A 213 -5.20 -5.55 -22.81
N ARG A 214 -4.32 -6.55 -22.74
CA ARG A 214 -2.97 -6.48 -23.33
C ARG A 214 -3.03 -6.34 -24.86
N ARG A 215 -4.01 -6.95 -25.52
CA ARG A 215 -4.21 -6.83 -26.98
C ARG A 215 -4.53 -5.41 -27.44
N ILE A 216 -5.18 -4.58 -26.60
CA ILE A 216 -5.47 -3.16 -26.93
C ILE A 216 -4.18 -2.38 -27.21
N ARG A 217 -3.10 -2.65 -26.45
CA ARG A 217 -1.81 -1.97 -26.59
C ARG A 217 -1.15 -2.24 -27.95
N ASN A 218 -1.42 -3.41 -28.51
CA ASN A 218 -0.83 -3.89 -29.77
C ASN A 218 -1.81 -3.85 -30.95
N ALA A 219 -3.03 -3.33 -30.75
CA ALA A 219 -4.05 -3.24 -31.80
C ALA A 219 -3.78 -2.03 -32.72
N ALA A 220 -3.83 -2.28 -34.03
CA ALA A 220 -3.79 -1.23 -35.06
C ALA A 220 -4.97 -0.26 -34.88
N ALA A 221 -4.80 1.01 -35.28
CA ALA A 221 -5.76 2.08 -35.02
C ALA A 221 -7.21 1.74 -35.43
N HIS A 222 -7.41 1.17 -36.62
CA HIS A 222 -8.73 0.77 -37.14
C HIS A 222 -9.38 -0.42 -36.40
N ARG A 223 -8.61 -1.24 -35.68
CA ARG A 223 -9.10 -2.40 -34.89
C ARG A 223 -9.14 -2.12 -33.40
N ARG A 224 -8.71 -0.94 -32.96
CA ARG A 224 -8.58 -0.60 -31.54
C ARG A 224 -9.94 -0.54 -30.86
N GLU A 225 -10.94 0.04 -31.51
CA GLU A 225 -12.31 0.16 -30.99
C GLU A 225 -12.95 -1.21 -30.76
N TYR A 226 -12.93 -2.09 -31.77
CA TYR A 226 -13.36 -3.48 -31.66
C TYR A 226 -12.60 -4.26 -30.57
N THR A 227 -11.28 -4.06 -30.45
CA THR A 227 -10.46 -4.73 -29.42
C THR A 227 -10.79 -4.23 -28.00
N ILE A 228 -11.16 -2.95 -27.86
CA ILE A 228 -11.63 -2.37 -26.60
C ILE A 228 -12.97 -3.00 -26.21
N GLU A 229 -13.90 -3.13 -27.15
CA GLU A 229 -15.22 -3.74 -26.92
C GLU A 229 -15.09 -5.18 -26.42
N ILE A 230 -14.24 -5.99 -27.06
CA ILE A 230 -13.92 -7.37 -26.63
C ILE A 230 -13.39 -7.40 -25.19
N TYR A 231 -12.52 -6.47 -24.82
CA TYR A 231 -12.00 -6.37 -23.45
C TYR A 231 -13.09 -5.95 -22.46
N VAL A 232 -13.93 -4.96 -22.80
CA VAL A 232 -15.00 -4.47 -21.94
C VAL A 232 -15.98 -5.61 -21.64
N THR A 233 -16.37 -6.39 -22.65
CA THR A 233 -17.23 -7.57 -22.48
C THR A 233 -16.60 -8.61 -21.54
N ALA A 234 -15.31 -8.94 -21.74
CA ALA A 234 -14.62 -9.89 -20.87
C ALA A 234 -14.43 -9.37 -19.44
N LYS A 235 -14.19 -8.06 -19.28
CA LYS A 235 -14.10 -7.40 -17.97
C LYS A 235 -15.44 -7.46 -17.26
N ASN A 236 -16.54 -7.13 -17.94
CA ASN A 236 -17.89 -7.16 -17.39
C ASN A 236 -18.27 -8.57 -16.94
N LYS A 237 -17.96 -9.59 -17.76
CA LYS A 237 -18.16 -11.00 -17.41
C LYS A 237 -17.36 -11.41 -16.17
N TYR A 238 -16.09 -11.01 -16.08
CA TYR A 238 -15.28 -11.25 -14.88
C TYR A 238 -15.85 -10.54 -13.65
N THR A 239 -16.22 -9.27 -13.76
CA THR A 239 -16.74 -8.50 -12.63
C THR A 239 -18.06 -9.05 -12.12
N LEU A 240 -18.96 -9.46 -13.02
CA LEU A 240 -20.24 -10.06 -12.67
C LEU A 240 -20.03 -11.38 -11.93
N ALA A 241 -19.22 -12.29 -12.48
CA ALA A 241 -18.91 -13.56 -11.84
C ALA A 241 -18.24 -13.37 -10.47
N ALA A 242 -17.37 -12.37 -10.33
CA ALA A 242 -16.73 -12.06 -9.05
C ALA A 242 -17.73 -11.54 -8.02
N THR A 243 -18.68 -10.68 -8.44
CA THR A 243 -19.76 -10.20 -7.55
C THR A 243 -20.70 -11.32 -7.14
N GLU A 244 -21.05 -12.22 -8.06
CA GLU A 244 -21.91 -13.39 -7.78
C GLU A 244 -21.22 -14.36 -6.81
N ALA A 245 -19.96 -14.69 -7.05
CA ALA A 245 -19.19 -15.59 -6.17
C ALA A 245 -19.00 -14.99 -4.77
N ALA A 246 -18.71 -13.68 -4.67
CA ALA A 246 -18.61 -12.99 -3.39
C ALA A 246 -19.97 -12.97 -2.65
N THR A 247 -21.07 -12.74 -3.37
CA THR A 247 -22.42 -12.73 -2.80
C THR A 247 -22.84 -14.14 -2.35
N ALA A 248 -22.57 -15.17 -3.15
CA ALA A 248 -22.89 -16.56 -2.83
C ALA A 248 -22.12 -17.04 -1.59
N SER A 249 -20.82 -16.78 -1.54
CA SER A 249 -20.00 -17.12 -0.37
C SER A 249 -20.43 -16.34 0.88
N TRP A 250 -20.85 -15.08 0.74
CA TRP A 250 -21.39 -14.32 1.86
C TRP A 250 -22.73 -14.89 2.34
N ARG A 251 -23.62 -15.29 1.43
CA ARG A 251 -24.87 -15.99 1.77
C ARG A 251 -24.58 -17.30 2.49
N GLU A 252 -23.68 -18.11 1.95
CA GLU A 252 -23.26 -19.40 2.53
C GLU A 252 -22.65 -19.22 3.93
N PHE A 253 -21.81 -18.19 4.10
CA PHE A 253 -21.26 -17.80 5.40
C PHE A 253 -22.37 -17.41 6.39
N CYS A 254 -23.33 -16.59 5.97
CA CYS A 254 -24.47 -16.20 6.80
C CYS A 254 -25.40 -17.39 7.15
N THR A 255 -25.44 -18.43 6.33
CA THR A 255 -26.25 -19.63 6.56
C THR A 255 -25.54 -20.72 7.39
N ARG A 256 -24.21 -20.65 7.55
CA ARG A 256 -23.49 -21.52 8.50
C ARG A 256 -23.79 -21.08 9.93
N GLN A 257 -24.78 -21.71 10.53
CA GLN A 257 -25.08 -21.62 11.97
C GLN A 257 -24.20 -22.62 12.72
N ASP A 258 -23.02 -22.17 13.14
CA ASP A 258 -22.26 -22.88 14.18
C ASP A 258 -22.47 -22.13 15.50
N ARG A 259 -22.37 -22.85 16.63
CA ARG A 259 -22.66 -22.39 18.01
C ARG A 259 -21.84 -21.17 18.50
N GLU A 260 -21.03 -20.54 17.65
CA GLU A 260 -20.39 -19.25 17.92
C GLU A 260 -21.26 -18.10 17.40
N SER A 261 -21.41 -17.05 18.21
CA SER A 261 -22.15 -15.83 17.86
C SER A 261 -21.76 -15.32 16.47
N MET A 262 -22.76 -14.87 15.67
CA MET A 262 -22.61 -14.27 14.34
C MET A 262 -21.46 -13.23 14.25
N TRP A 263 -21.11 -12.62 15.39
CA TRP A 263 -20.11 -11.57 15.50
C TRP A 263 -18.67 -12.09 15.68
N ASP A 264 -18.45 -13.29 16.22
CA ASP A 264 -17.11 -13.79 16.56
C ASP A 264 -16.28 -14.09 15.31
N GLY A 265 -16.90 -14.61 14.25
CA GLY A 265 -16.27 -14.79 12.94
C GLY A 265 -15.91 -13.44 12.29
N ILE A 266 -16.81 -12.46 12.38
CA ILE A 266 -16.60 -11.10 11.82
C ILE A 266 -15.44 -10.39 12.55
N TYR A 267 -15.39 -10.48 13.88
CA TYR A 267 -14.31 -9.88 14.66
C TYR A 267 -12.95 -10.53 14.37
N ARG A 268 -12.89 -11.85 14.13
CA ARG A 268 -11.64 -12.56 13.79
C ARG A 268 -11.07 -12.12 12.43
N VAL A 269 -11.94 -11.80 11.46
CA VAL A 269 -11.58 -11.29 10.13
C VAL A 269 -11.15 -9.82 10.19
N LEU A 270 -11.90 -8.99 10.91
CA LEU A 270 -11.60 -7.55 11.09
C LEU A 270 -10.29 -7.33 11.87
N ARG A 271 -9.97 -8.19 12.85
CA ARG A 271 -8.74 -8.06 13.67
C ARG A 271 -7.46 -8.36 12.89
N LYS A 272 -7.55 -9.10 11.77
CA LYS A 272 -6.40 -9.46 10.91
C LYS A 272 -6.21 -8.55 9.69
N THR A 273 -7.12 -7.62 9.43
CA THR A 273 -7.01 -6.69 8.31
C THR A 273 -6.28 -5.42 8.75
N ALA A 274 -4.98 -5.31 8.42
CA ALA A 274 -4.29 -4.03 8.51
C ALA A 274 -5.05 -2.97 7.68
N ARG A 275 -5.06 -1.72 8.15
CA ARG A 275 -5.57 -0.56 7.38
C ARG A 275 -4.98 -0.61 5.98
N ARG A 276 -5.83 -0.87 4.99
CA ARG A 276 -5.46 -0.85 3.59
C ARG A 276 -5.07 0.59 3.24
N GLN A 277 -3.81 0.83 2.89
CA GLN A 277 -3.45 2.04 2.14
C GLN A 277 -4.26 2.02 0.84
N GLU A 278 -4.86 3.15 0.51
CA GLU A 278 -5.64 3.31 -0.72
C GLU A 278 -4.81 2.89 -1.92
N ASN A 279 -5.39 2.06 -2.80
CA ASN A 279 -4.68 1.54 -3.96
C ASN A 279 -4.29 2.71 -4.87
N THR A 280 -2.99 2.90 -5.10
CA THR A 280 -2.50 3.75 -6.18
C THR A 280 -2.89 3.12 -7.52
N LEU A 281 -3.75 3.79 -8.28
CA LEU A 281 -4.12 3.35 -9.63
C LEU A 281 -3.05 3.77 -10.65
N LEU A 282 -2.79 2.85 -11.57
CA LEU A 282 -1.83 2.98 -12.67
C LEU A 282 -2.17 4.14 -13.61
N ARG A 283 -1.15 4.97 -13.85
CA ARG A 283 -1.08 6.05 -14.84
C ARG A 283 -1.65 5.63 -16.20
N ASN A 284 -2.49 6.48 -16.79
CA ASN A 284 -2.74 6.49 -18.22
C ASN A 284 -1.77 7.49 -18.86
N THR A 285 -0.82 6.98 -19.65
CA THR A 285 0.18 7.75 -20.40
C THR A 285 -0.46 8.35 -21.66
N ALA A 286 -1.32 9.34 -21.48
CA ALA A 286 -1.83 10.20 -22.56
C ALA A 286 -2.35 11.56 -22.06
N ALA A 287 -1.92 12.03 -20.90
CA ALA A 287 -2.17 13.41 -20.49
C ALA A 287 -0.83 14.14 -20.54
N GLN A 288 -0.59 14.89 -21.64
CA GLN A 288 0.34 16.01 -21.58
C GLN A 288 0.01 16.79 -20.31
N LEU A 289 1.03 17.02 -19.49
CA LEU A 289 0.92 17.82 -18.27
C LEU A 289 0.23 19.14 -18.63
N ILE A 290 -1.03 19.29 -18.22
CA ILE A 290 -1.77 20.54 -18.29
C ILE A 290 -1.11 21.42 -17.22
N THR A 291 -0.05 22.12 -17.61
CA THR A 291 0.53 23.21 -16.82
C THR A 291 -0.43 24.39 -16.92
N THR A 292 -1.51 24.35 -16.13
CA THR A 292 -2.22 25.56 -15.75
C THR A 292 -1.21 26.39 -14.97
N GLU A 293 -0.80 27.54 -15.49
CA GLU A 293 0.08 28.47 -14.78
C GLU A 293 -0.62 28.86 -13.47
N TYR A 294 -0.12 28.31 -12.37
CA TYR A 294 -0.57 28.61 -11.03
C TYR A 294 0.49 29.47 -10.38
N ALA A 295 0.09 30.62 -9.87
CA ALA A 295 0.97 31.50 -9.14
C ALA A 295 0.32 31.84 -7.78
N ARG A 296 1.14 31.91 -6.73
CA ARG A 296 0.71 32.27 -5.37
C ARG A 296 0.88 33.77 -5.23
N LEU A 297 -0.21 34.48 -4.98
CA LEU A 297 -0.16 35.89 -4.64
C LEU A 297 -0.20 35.98 -3.12
N GLU A 298 0.98 35.91 -2.49
CA GLU A 298 1.10 36.00 -1.02
C GLU A 298 0.93 37.45 -0.54
N ASP A 299 1.28 38.43 -1.37
CA ASP A 299 1.04 39.86 -1.19
C ASP A 299 0.24 40.38 -2.40
N TRP A 300 -0.88 41.08 -2.16
CA TRP A 300 -1.70 41.66 -3.22
C TRP A 300 -1.41 43.17 -3.32
N THR A 301 -0.70 43.56 -4.37
CA THR A 301 -0.26 44.93 -4.68
C THR A 301 -0.27 45.15 -6.20
N PRO A 302 -0.30 46.41 -6.69
CA PRO A 302 -0.12 46.68 -8.11
C PRO A 302 1.16 46.04 -8.70
N GLU A 303 2.26 46.00 -7.95
CA GLU A 303 3.52 45.39 -8.40
C GLU A 303 3.45 43.85 -8.50
N THR A 304 2.68 43.21 -7.62
CA THR A 304 2.47 41.75 -7.64
C THR A 304 1.55 41.31 -8.78
N LEU A 305 0.57 42.14 -9.15
CA LEU A 305 -0.27 41.95 -10.34
C LEU A 305 0.54 42.00 -11.63
N GLU A 306 1.50 42.93 -11.74
CA GLU A 306 2.40 43.03 -12.90
C GLU A 306 3.40 41.86 -12.96
N THR A 307 4.03 41.49 -11.84
CA THR A 307 4.98 40.35 -11.79
C THR A 307 4.31 39.01 -12.08
N HIS A 308 3.05 38.82 -11.67
CA HIS A 308 2.29 37.59 -11.91
C HIS A 308 1.46 37.64 -13.21
N ARG A 309 1.61 38.73 -13.98
CA ARG A 309 0.93 39.00 -15.24
C ARG A 309 -0.59 38.86 -15.15
N VAL A 310 -1.26 39.28 -14.08
CA VAL A 310 -2.73 39.25 -14.04
C VAL A 310 -3.25 40.18 -15.14
N THR A 311 -3.77 39.62 -16.23
CA THR A 311 -4.20 40.39 -17.41
C THR A 311 -5.60 40.01 -17.86
N GLY A 312 -6.29 41.01 -18.39
CA GLY A 312 -7.67 40.89 -18.83
C GLY A 312 -8.67 40.91 -17.67
N PRO A 313 -9.93 40.52 -17.92
CA PRO A 313 -10.96 40.46 -16.89
C PRO A 313 -10.61 39.53 -15.74
N GLN A 314 -11.05 39.90 -14.54
CA GLN A 314 -10.82 39.18 -13.30
C GLN A 314 -12.13 38.58 -12.79
N ILE A 315 -12.14 37.28 -12.50
CA ILE A 315 -13.29 36.60 -11.89
C ILE A 315 -12.90 36.17 -10.48
N TYR A 316 -13.62 36.63 -9.48
CA TYR A 316 -13.46 36.18 -8.09
C TYR A 316 -14.54 35.15 -7.78
N THR A 317 -14.20 34.14 -6.98
CA THR A 317 -15.12 33.05 -6.62
C THR A 317 -15.04 32.74 -5.14
N ASP A 318 -16.19 32.44 -4.54
CA ASP A 318 -16.28 32.05 -3.13
C ASP A 318 -17.40 31.02 -2.90
N GLY A 319 -17.25 30.18 -1.88
CA GLY A 319 -18.24 29.22 -1.43
C GLY A 319 -18.47 29.27 0.07
N SER A 320 -19.71 29.50 0.48
CA SER A 320 -20.08 29.64 1.90
C SER A 320 -20.99 28.53 2.43
N LYS A 321 -20.90 28.25 3.72
CA LYS A 321 -21.85 27.42 4.47
C LYS A 321 -22.19 28.08 5.79
N ILE A 322 -23.42 28.55 5.93
CA ILE A 322 -23.92 29.25 7.12
C ILE A 322 -25.21 28.55 7.57
N GLU A 323 -25.32 28.27 8.88
CA GLU A 323 -26.53 27.68 9.49
C GLU A 323 -27.03 26.41 8.78
N GLY A 324 -26.10 25.61 8.24
CA GLY A 324 -26.42 24.38 7.52
C GLY A 324 -26.81 24.57 6.04
N LYS A 325 -27.13 25.79 5.61
CA LYS A 325 -27.36 26.14 4.20
C LYS A 325 -26.05 26.42 3.47
N VAL A 326 -26.03 26.24 2.16
CA VAL A 326 -24.80 26.29 1.35
C VAL A 326 -25.02 27.20 0.15
N GLY A 327 -24.08 28.09 -0.11
CA GLY A 327 -24.13 29.04 -1.22
C GLY A 327 -22.77 29.17 -1.89
N ALA A 328 -22.78 29.62 -3.14
CA ALA A 328 -21.59 29.92 -3.92
C ALA A 328 -21.84 31.18 -4.74
N ALA A 329 -20.77 31.91 -5.05
CA ALA A 329 -20.88 33.09 -5.89
C ALA A 329 -19.64 33.33 -6.73
N LEU A 330 -19.81 34.14 -7.77
CA LEU A 330 -18.73 34.70 -8.55
C LEU A 330 -19.00 36.18 -8.87
N THR A 331 -17.94 36.94 -9.07
CA THR A 331 -17.99 38.34 -9.49
C THR A 331 -16.99 38.56 -10.63
N TRP A 332 -17.40 39.27 -11.68
CA TRP A 332 -16.59 39.60 -12.85
C TRP A 332 -16.21 41.07 -12.82
N TRP A 333 -14.93 41.37 -12.97
CA TRP A 333 -14.37 42.71 -12.83
C TRP A 333 -13.53 43.10 -14.05
N GLU A 334 -13.76 44.31 -14.52
CA GLU A 334 -13.00 44.94 -15.61
C GLU A 334 -12.61 46.36 -15.20
N GLY A 335 -11.33 46.73 -15.37
CA GLY A 335 -10.85 48.07 -15.01
C GLY A 335 -11.09 48.45 -13.54
N GLY A 336 -11.10 47.48 -12.62
CA GLY A 336 -11.33 47.71 -11.19
C GLY A 336 -12.79 47.94 -10.79
N LYS A 337 -13.76 47.70 -11.68
CA LYS A 337 -15.20 47.79 -11.38
C LYS A 337 -15.89 46.45 -11.60
N GLU A 338 -16.86 46.13 -10.74
CA GLU A 338 -17.75 44.98 -10.92
C GLU A 338 -18.61 45.21 -12.17
N SER A 339 -18.52 44.31 -13.14
CA SER A 339 -19.37 44.32 -14.34
C SER A 339 -20.58 43.41 -14.19
N MET A 340 -20.43 42.28 -13.50
CA MET A 340 -21.52 41.36 -13.20
C MET A 340 -21.19 40.45 -12.02
N SER A 341 -22.21 39.86 -11.44
CA SER A 341 -22.09 38.80 -10.44
C SER A 341 -23.13 37.72 -10.64
N SER A 342 -22.90 36.57 -10.04
CA SER A 342 -23.85 35.45 -10.05
C SER A 342 -23.79 34.71 -8.73
N THR A 343 -24.97 34.34 -8.22
CA THR A 343 -25.15 33.59 -6.99
C THR A 343 -25.80 32.23 -7.25
N PHE A 344 -25.40 31.25 -6.46
CA PHE A 344 -25.83 29.87 -6.60
C PHE A 344 -26.22 29.27 -5.26
N GLY A 345 -27.42 28.69 -5.21
CA GLY A 345 -27.87 27.90 -4.07
C GLY A 345 -27.37 26.46 -4.17
N LEU A 346 -26.90 25.89 -3.07
CA LEU A 346 -26.52 24.48 -3.01
C LEU A 346 -27.37 23.77 -1.96
N GLU A 347 -27.56 22.47 -2.14
CA GLU A 347 -28.28 21.66 -1.16
C GLU A 347 -27.59 21.69 0.23
N PRO A 348 -28.35 21.70 1.35
CA PRO A 348 -27.79 21.79 2.71
C PRO A 348 -26.78 20.67 3.07
N HIS A 349 -26.87 19.54 2.38
CA HIS A 349 -25.97 18.42 2.58
C HIS A 349 -24.59 18.61 1.91
N ASN A 350 -24.42 19.63 1.08
CA ASN A 350 -23.14 19.96 0.46
C ASN A 350 -22.13 20.52 1.47
N THR A 351 -20.85 20.35 1.13
CA THR A 351 -19.71 20.85 1.93
C THR A 351 -19.25 22.20 1.41
N VAL A 352 -18.56 22.99 2.25
CA VAL A 352 -17.88 24.23 1.82
C VAL A 352 -16.96 23.94 0.62
N PHE A 353 -16.23 22.83 0.65
CA PHE A 353 -15.40 22.43 -0.49
C PHE A 353 -16.19 22.24 -1.80
N GLN A 354 -17.43 21.75 -1.74
CA GLN A 354 -18.27 21.61 -2.94
C GLN A 354 -18.80 22.97 -3.42
N SER A 355 -19.14 23.90 -2.54
CA SER A 355 -19.54 25.26 -2.96
C SER A 355 -18.38 25.98 -3.62
N GLU A 356 -17.18 25.93 -3.04
CA GLU A 356 -15.97 26.51 -3.62
C GLU A 356 -15.66 25.95 -5.02
N MET A 357 -15.69 24.63 -5.14
CA MET A 357 -15.46 23.97 -6.43
C MET A 357 -16.57 24.29 -7.45
N TYR A 358 -17.81 24.49 -6.99
CA TYR A 358 -18.93 24.85 -7.86
C TYR A 358 -18.82 26.31 -8.33
N ALA A 359 -18.41 27.23 -7.46
CA ALA A 359 -18.10 28.61 -7.80
C ALA A 359 -17.03 28.69 -8.90
N LEU A 360 -15.91 27.97 -8.71
CA LEU A 360 -14.86 27.83 -9.72
C LEU A 360 -15.35 27.23 -11.04
N PHE A 361 -16.21 26.21 -10.98
CA PHE A 361 -16.82 25.62 -12.17
C PHE A 361 -17.66 26.64 -12.94
N ARG A 362 -18.48 27.43 -12.25
CA ARG A 362 -19.29 28.49 -12.87
C ARG A 362 -18.42 29.61 -13.43
N ALA A 363 -17.35 30.00 -12.74
CA ALA A 363 -16.39 30.99 -13.24
C ALA A 363 -15.68 30.54 -14.52
N VAL A 364 -15.23 29.28 -14.58
CA VAL A 364 -14.59 28.72 -15.78
C VAL A 364 -15.60 28.62 -16.94
N ARG A 365 -16.87 28.29 -16.67
CA ARG A 365 -17.91 28.32 -17.70
C ARG A 365 -18.18 29.73 -18.22
N LEU A 366 -18.25 30.71 -17.34
CA LEU A 366 -18.40 32.11 -17.73
C LEU A 366 -17.19 32.59 -18.56
N ALA A 367 -15.98 32.20 -18.16
CA ALA A 367 -14.77 32.47 -18.94
C ALA A 367 -14.83 31.82 -20.33
N LYS A 368 -15.42 30.62 -20.45
CA LYS A 368 -15.63 29.96 -21.74
C LYS A 368 -16.56 30.75 -22.66
N GLU A 369 -17.63 31.32 -22.12
CA GLU A 369 -18.64 32.10 -22.85
C GLU A 369 -18.13 33.50 -23.26
N SER A 370 -17.08 34.00 -22.58
CA SER A 370 -16.43 35.27 -22.91
C SER A 370 -15.56 35.21 -24.17
N ARG A 371 -15.45 36.35 -24.87
CA ARG A 371 -14.53 36.53 -26.01
C ARG A 371 -13.14 37.04 -25.60
N ALA A 372 -12.88 37.26 -24.31
CA ALA A 372 -11.60 37.78 -23.85
C ALA A 372 -10.43 36.80 -24.14
N ALA A 373 -9.32 37.33 -24.64
CA ALA A 373 -8.14 36.53 -25.00
C ALA A 373 -7.40 35.98 -23.77
N SER A 374 -7.44 36.69 -22.64
CA SER A 374 -6.88 36.28 -21.36
C SER A 374 -7.85 36.61 -20.23
N ILE A 375 -8.08 35.67 -19.32
CA ILE A 375 -8.93 35.84 -18.13
C ILE A 375 -8.17 35.30 -16.91
N SER A 376 -8.30 36.01 -15.79
CA SER A 376 -7.73 35.62 -14.51
C SER A 376 -8.85 35.24 -13.55
N ILE A 377 -8.85 34.01 -13.04
CA ILE A 377 -9.83 33.54 -12.04
C ILE A 377 -9.12 33.42 -10.70
N LEU A 378 -9.70 34.00 -9.66
CA LEU A 378 -9.11 34.15 -8.35
C LEU A 378 -10.02 33.52 -7.30
N SER A 379 -9.44 32.67 -6.46
CA SER A 379 -10.15 31.96 -5.39
C SER A 379 -9.26 31.83 -4.17
N ASP A 380 -9.84 31.98 -2.98
CA ASP A 380 -9.13 31.74 -1.72
C ASP A 380 -9.15 30.26 -1.29
N SER A 381 -9.93 29.42 -1.99
CA SER A 381 -10.02 27.99 -1.76
C SER A 381 -8.79 27.23 -2.25
N ARG A 382 -7.74 27.26 -1.44
CA ARG A 382 -6.48 26.53 -1.70
C ARG A 382 -6.74 25.05 -1.99
N SER A 383 -7.63 24.41 -1.25
CA SER A 383 -7.98 23.00 -1.45
C SER A 383 -8.54 22.72 -2.85
N SER A 384 -9.34 23.65 -3.39
CA SER A 384 -9.96 23.51 -4.70
C SER A 384 -8.93 23.68 -5.81
N LEU A 385 -8.10 24.71 -5.70
CA LEU A 385 -7.01 24.97 -6.65
C LEU A 385 -5.94 23.86 -6.62
N ASP A 386 -5.56 23.37 -5.43
CA ASP A 386 -4.62 22.27 -5.29
C ASP A 386 -5.15 20.96 -5.89
N LEU A 387 -6.48 20.73 -5.86
CA LEU A 387 -7.08 19.61 -6.57
C LEU A 387 -6.96 19.78 -8.09
N LEU A 388 -7.22 20.98 -8.62
CA LEU A 388 -7.15 21.26 -10.06
C LEU A 388 -5.73 21.14 -10.63
N LYS A 389 -4.70 21.43 -9.84
CA LYS A 389 -3.30 21.20 -10.24
C LYS A 389 -2.95 19.75 -10.48
N ARG A 390 -3.64 18.80 -9.82
CA ARG A 390 -3.27 17.39 -9.90
C ARG A 390 -3.49 16.89 -11.33
N PRO A 391 -2.52 16.18 -11.95
CA PRO A 391 -2.69 15.66 -13.31
C PRO A 391 -3.89 14.73 -13.46
N SER A 392 -4.24 14.01 -12.38
CA SER A 392 -5.39 13.10 -12.35
C SER A 392 -6.28 13.42 -11.17
N VAL A 393 -7.58 13.53 -11.44
CA VAL A 393 -8.64 13.80 -10.45
C VAL A 393 -9.83 12.91 -10.74
N THR A 394 -10.56 12.51 -9.71
CA THR A 394 -11.82 11.75 -9.82
C THR A 394 -13.05 12.61 -9.47
N HIS A 395 -12.83 13.81 -8.93
CA HIS A 395 -13.90 14.72 -8.57
C HIS A 395 -14.59 15.27 -9.82
N HIS A 396 -15.91 15.10 -9.90
CA HIS A 396 -16.65 15.38 -11.14
C HIS A 396 -16.58 16.86 -11.55
N LEU A 397 -16.72 17.83 -10.63
CA LEU A 397 -16.55 19.26 -10.97
C LEU A 397 -15.13 19.57 -11.43
N ALA A 398 -14.12 18.90 -10.86
CA ALA A 398 -12.73 19.13 -11.25
C ALA A 398 -12.45 18.61 -12.66
N LEU A 399 -13.08 17.48 -13.05
CA LEU A 399 -13.05 16.98 -14.42
C LEU A 399 -13.74 17.94 -15.39
N GLN A 400 -14.91 18.48 -15.03
CA GLN A 400 -15.64 19.44 -15.86
C GLN A 400 -14.86 20.75 -16.04
N ILE A 401 -14.27 21.28 -14.96
CA ILE A 401 -13.39 22.44 -15.01
C ILE A 401 -12.20 22.19 -15.95
N LYS A 402 -11.50 21.05 -15.79
CA LYS A 402 -10.36 20.71 -16.65
C LYS A 402 -10.74 20.57 -18.13
N SER A 403 -11.91 19.99 -18.43
CA SER A 403 -12.43 19.91 -19.81
C SER A 403 -12.64 21.30 -20.39
N CYS A 404 -13.36 22.17 -19.67
CA CYS A 404 -13.62 23.53 -20.12
C CYS A 404 -12.32 24.32 -20.32
N LEU A 405 -11.34 24.17 -19.42
CA LEU A 405 -10.03 24.81 -19.58
C LEU A 405 -9.26 24.30 -20.80
N SER A 406 -9.38 23.01 -21.15
CA SER A 406 -8.75 22.47 -22.38
C SER A 406 -9.40 23.07 -23.63
N GLU A 407 -10.72 23.13 -23.66
CA GLU A 407 -11.49 23.67 -24.78
C GLU A 407 -11.17 25.16 -25.01
N ILE A 408 -11.13 25.97 -23.94
CA ILE A 408 -10.73 27.39 -24.02
C ILE A 408 -9.32 27.54 -24.60
N ARG A 409 -8.40 26.65 -24.21
CA ARG A 409 -7.01 26.67 -24.70
C ARG A 409 -6.91 26.23 -26.16
N GLU A 410 -7.72 25.27 -26.60
CA GLU A 410 -7.80 24.84 -27.99
C GLU A 410 -8.29 25.97 -28.92
N GLU A 411 -9.13 26.87 -28.38
CA GLU A 411 -9.53 28.12 -29.05
C GLU A 411 -8.46 29.23 -29.01
N GLY A 412 -7.26 28.96 -28.46
CA GLY A 412 -6.16 29.91 -28.38
C GLY A 412 -6.28 30.96 -27.26
N ARG A 413 -7.27 30.83 -26.38
CA ARG A 413 -7.52 31.74 -25.25
C ARG A 413 -6.81 31.24 -23.99
N LYS A 414 -6.49 32.15 -23.06
CA LYS A 414 -5.75 31.85 -21.82
C LYS A 414 -6.61 32.09 -20.59
N VAL A 415 -6.78 31.06 -19.76
CA VAL A 415 -7.36 31.19 -18.42
C VAL A 415 -6.32 30.81 -17.38
N ARG A 416 -6.09 31.70 -16.43
CA ARG A 416 -5.14 31.48 -15.32
C ARG A 416 -5.89 31.47 -13.99
N LEU A 417 -5.46 30.56 -13.12
CA LEU A 417 -6.07 30.37 -11.80
C LEU A 417 -5.10 30.85 -10.73
N PHE A 418 -5.53 31.79 -9.91
CA PHE A 418 -4.76 32.39 -8.84
C PHE A 418 -5.35 32.03 -7.49
N TRP A 419 -4.47 31.70 -6.56
CA TRP A 419 -4.85 31.60 -5.16
C TRP A 419 -4.67 32.96 -4.50
N LEU A 420 -5.71 33.40 -3.80
CA LEU A 420 -5.66 34.58 -2.93
C LEU A 420 -5.70 34.17 -1.48
N LYS A 421 -5.09 34.95 -0.62
CA LYS A 421 -5.29 34.81 0.81
C LYS A 421 -6.67 35.40 1.17
N ALA A 422 -7.44 34.63 1.94
CA ALA A 422 -8.73 35.10 2.45
C ALA A 422 -8.56 36.35 3.31
N HIS A 423 -9.54 37.25 3.26
CA HIS A 423 -9.64 38.45 4.13
C HIS A 423 -8.48 39.45 4.01
N VAL A 424 -7.91 39.62 2.80
CA VAL A 424 -6.84 40.60 2.53
C VAL A 424 -7.36 41.91 1.92
N GLY A 425 -8.68 42.18 1.97
CA GLY A 425 -9.21 43.47 1.50
C GLY A 425 -9.38 43.59 -0.02
N THR A 426 -9.28 42.50 -0.79
CA THR A 426 -9.57 42.54 -2.22
C THR A 426 -11.07 42.66 -2.46
N ALA A 427 -11.52 43.83 -2.92
CA ALA A 427 -12.94 44.15 -3.14
C ALA A 427 -13.72 43.05 -3.89
N GLY A 428 -13.12 42.45 -4.93
CA GLY A 428 -13.77 41.36 -5.67
C GLY A 428 -13.97 40.06 -4.88
N ASN A 429 -13.02 39.70 -4.00
CA ASN A 429 -13.13 38.52 -3.13
C ASN A 429 -14.12 38.75 -2.00
N GLU A 430 -14.07 39.93 -1.36
CA GLU A 430 -15.03 40.29 -0.30
C GLU A 430 -16.46 40.32 -0.83
N ARG A 431 -16.63 40.85 -2.06
CA ARG A 431 -17.91 40.83 -2.74
C ARG A 431 -18.38 39.41 -3.07
N ALA A 432 -17.48 38.52 -3.50
CA ALA A 432 -17.83 37.13 -3.75
C ALA A 432 -18.26 36.40 -2.45
N ASP A 433 -17.54 36.60 -1.34
CA ASP A 433 -17.90 36.04 -0.02
C ASP A 433 -19.25 36.56 0.47
N GLU A 434 -19.50 37.88 0.39
CA GLU A 434 -20.79 38.47 0.73
C GLU A 434 -21.94 37.82 -0.07
N LEU A 435 -21.76 37.70 -1.38
CA LEU A 435 -22.76 37.12 -2.28
C LEU A 435 -22.96 35.61 -2.04
N ALA A 436 -21.90 34.86 -1.73
CA ALA A 436 -22.00 33.44 -1.41
C ALA A 436 -22.78 33.21 -0.11
N LYS A 437 -22.58 34.08 0.89
CA LYS A 437 -23.34 34.10 2.14
C LYS A 437 -24.81 34.45 1.92
N GLN A 438 -25.09 35.48 1.13
CA GLN A 438 -26.46 35.82 0.73
C GLN A 438 -27.12 34.67 -0.01
N ALA A 439 -26.43 34.06 -0.98
CA ALA A 439 -26.94 32.92 -1.74
C ALA A 439 -27.34 31.74 -0.84
N ALA A 440 -26.53 31.45 0.19
CA ALA A 440 -26.83 30.40 1.15
C ALA A 440 -28.15 30.67 1.91
N LEU A 441 -28.50 31.93 2.15
CA LEU A 441 -29.68 32.30 2.95
C LEU A 441 -30.94 32.49 2.11
N THR A 442 -30.82 33.02 0.89
CA THR A 442 -31.96 33.51 0.08
C THR A 442 -32.37 32.58 -1.07
N LYS A 443 -31.48 31.70 -1.56
CA LYS A 443 -31.84 30.77 -2.65
C LYS A 443 -32.63 29.58 -2.10
N GLU A 444 -33.88 29.46 -2.54
CA GLU A 444 -34.74 28.33 -2.19
C GLU A 444 -34.49 27.09 -3.08
N THR A 445 -34.14 27.31 -4.35
CA THR A 445 -33.83 26.23 -5.30
C THR A 445 -32.33 26.01 -5.42
N ALA A 446 -31.90 24.75 -5.36
CA ALA A 446 -30.51 24.39 -5.48
C ALA A 446 -30.06 24.33 -6.95
N ASP A 447 -29.05 25.12 -7.28
CA ASP A 447 -28.30 25.06 -8.54
C ASP A 447 -27.40 23.81 -8.62
N TYR A 448 -27.10 23.19 -7.47
CA TYR A 448 -26.30 21.97 -7.37
C TYR A 448 -26.77 21.07 -6.22
N ASP A 449 -27.05 19.81 -6.56
CA ASP A 449 -27.80 18.85 -5.74
C ASP A 449 -27.04 17.54 -5.46
N LYS A 450 -25.77 17.46 -5.88
CA LYS A 450 -25.03 16.20 -5.82
C LYS A 450 -24.56 15.91 -4.40
N VAL A 451 -25.01 14.78 -3.87
CA VAL A 451 -24.73 14.34 -2.51
C VAL A 451 -23.27 13.88 -2.35
N PRO A 452 -22.49 14.43 -1.40
CA PRO A 452 -21.13 13.94 -1.17
C PRO A 452 -21.15 12.58 -0.46
N VAL A 453 -20.22 11.69 -0.84
CA VAL A 453 -20.09 10.35 -0.24
C VAL A 453 -19.86 10.42 1.27
N SER A 454 -19.17 11.45 1.75
CA SER A 454 -18.98 11.70 3.19
C SER A 454 -20.29 11.91 3.94
N TYR A 455 -21.25 12.61 3.34
CA TYR A 455 -22.59 12.81 3.91
C TYR A 455 -23.34 11.48 4.03
N VAL A 456 -23.36 10.69 2.96
CA VAL A 456 -24.01 9.36 2.97
C VAL A 456 -23.40 8.45 4.03
N ARG A 457 -22.06 8.38 4.10
CA ARG A 457 -21.34 7.59 5.13
C ARG A 457 -21.69 8.04 6.54
N ARG A 458 -21.76 9.36 6.76
CA ARG A 458 -22.14 9.93 8.05
C ARG A 458 -23.57 9.54 8.42
N LYS A 459 -24.54 9.67 7.49
CA LYS A 459 -25.94 9.30 7.73
C LYS A 459 -26.11 7.80 8.03
N ILE A 460 -25.42 6.94 7.30
CA ILE A 460 -25.40 5.50 7.58
C ILE A 460 -24.84 5.23 8.98
N ARG A 461 -23.75 5.91 9.35
CA ARG A 461 -23.15 5.76 10.68
C ARG A 461 -24.08 6.26 11.79
N GLU A 462 -24.71 7.43 11.62
CA GLU A 462 -25.73 7.95 12.54
C GLU A 462 -26.85 6.94 12.75
N GLY A 463 -27.41 6.38 11.66
CA GLY A 463 -28.45 5.36 11.74
C GLY A 463 -27.98 4.05 12.40
N SER A 464 -26.75 3.62 12.12
CA SER A 464 -26.16 2.42 12.72
C SER A 464 -25.95 2.57 14.22
N VAL A 465 -25.49 3.73 14.66
CA VAL A 465 -25.32 4.05 16.08
C VAL A 465 -26.66 4.12 16.80
N LYS A 466 -27.67 4.78 16.22
CA LYS A 466 -29.03 4.81 16.80
C LYS A 466 -29.60 3.40 17.00
N LYS A 467 -29.46 2.53 15.98
CA LYS A 467 -29.88 1.12 16.09
C LYS A 467 -29.08 0.34 17.14
N TRP A 468 -27.79 0.63 17.27
CA TRP A 468 -26.95 0.02 18.30
C TRP A 468 -27.37 0.46 19.70
N GLN A 469 -27.57 1.76 19.92
CA GLN A 469 -28.04 2.32 21.19
C GLN A 469 -29.39 1.72 21.58
N ALA A 470 -30.37 1.70 20.68
CA ALA A 470 -31.69 1.13 20.95
C ALA A 470 -31.64 -0.36 21.33
N ARG A 471 -30.80 -1.16 20.65
CA ARG A 471 -30.58 -2.57 20.99
C ARG A 471 -29.88 -2.72 22.34
N TYR A 472 -28.94 -1.83 22.63
CA TYR A 472 -28.20 -1.82 23.87
C TYR A 472 -29.14 -1.52 25.04
N GLU A 473 -29.98 -0.50 24.92
CA GLU A 473 -31.00 -0.16 25.92
C GLU A 473 -31.99 -1.30 26.13
N SER A 474 -32.56 -1.88 25.07
CA SER A 474 -33.59 -2.92 25.16
C SER A 474 -33.07 -4.32 25.52
N SER A 475 -31.76 -4.55 25.54
CA SER A 475 -31.21 -5.86 25.90
C SER A 475 -31.49 -6.20 27.37
N SER A 476 -31.91 -7.42 27.68
CA SER A 476 -32.01 -7.90 29.06
C SER A 476 -30.64 -8.20 29.69
N THR A 477 -29.55 -8.13 28.91
CA THR A 477 -28.20 -8.49 29.35
C THR A 477 -27.32 -7.26 29.56
N GLY A 478 -26.24 -7.41 30.33
CA GLY A 478 -25.24 -6.35 30.53
C GLY A 478 -25.70 -5.21 31.43
N ALA A 479 -26.65 -5.44 32.35
CA ALA A 479 -27.20 -4.43 33.25
C ALA A 479 -26.10 -3.64 33.99
N VAL A 480 -25.10 -4.34 34.55
CA VAL A 480 -23.95 -3.69 35.22
C VAL A 480 -23.17 -2.78 34.26
N THR A 481 -22.90 -3.24 33.04
CA THR A 481 -22.21 -2.44 32.02
C THR A 481 -22.98 -1.18 31.64
N LYS A 482 -24.32 -1.24 31.58
CA LYS A 482 -25.17 -0.08 31.27
C LYS A 482 -25.10 1.02 32.31
N VAL A 483 -24.88 0.68 33.59
CA VAL A 483 -24.70 1.68 34.67
C VAL A 483 -23.46 2.54 34.41
N PHE A 484 -22.35 1.89 34.01
CA PHE A 484 -21.10 2.60 33.71
C PHE A 484 -21.11 3.26 32.34
N PHE A 485 -21.80 2.66 31.37
CA PHE A 485 -21.78 3.06 29.97
C PHE A 485 -23.20 3.13 29.38
N PRO A 486 -24.00 4.15 29.72
CA PRO A 486 -25.36 4.26 29.20
C PRO A 486 -25.40 4.63 27.71
N ASP A 487 -24.44 5.43 27.22
CA ASP A 487 -24.31 5.81 25.80
C ASP A 487 -23.19 5.04 25.11
N VAL A 488 -23.52 4.35 24.01
CA VAL A 488 -22.57 3.49 23.27
C VAL A 488 -21.43 4.25 22.62
N LEU A 489 -21.61 5.53 22.26
CA LEU A 489 -20.55 6.33 21.65
C LEU A 489 -19.55 6.84 22.69
N ALA A 490 -20.04 7.30 23.84
CA ALA A 490 -19.24 7.69 25.00
C ALA A 490 -18.44 6.47 25.48
N ALA A 491 -19.10 5.32 25.65
CA ALA A 491 -18.46 4.05 25.99
C ALA A 491 -17.34 3.71 25.01
N LYS A 492 -17.63 3.74 23.70
CA LYS A 492 -16.63 3.45 22.67
C LYS A 492 -15.45 4.42 22.70
N ARG A 493 -15.67 5.69 23.04
CA ARG A 493 -14.60 6.69 23.14
C ARG A 493 -13.69 6.40 24.33
N ILE A 494 -14.28 6.18 25.51
CA ILE A 494 -13.56 5.87 26.75
C ILE A 494 -12.75 4.58 26.57
N LEU A 495 -13.40 3.51 26.10
CA LEU A 495 -12.79 2.19 26.00
C LEU A 495 -11.72 2.08 24.91
N ARG A 496 -11.75 2.91 23.87
CA ARG A 496 -10.73 2.89 22.81
C ARG A 496 -9.36 3.29 23.32
N ASP A 497 -9.32 4.25 24.25
CA ASP A 497 -8.09 4.89 24.70
C ASP A 497 -7.68 4.39 26.11
N THR A 498 -8.43 3.44 26.68
CA THR A 498 -8.20 2.85 28.01
C THR A 498 -7.66 1.42 27.90
N VAL A 499 -6.59 1.11 28.64
CA VAL A 499 -6.12 -0.26 28.84
C VAL A 499 -6.92 -0.90 29.98
N LEU A 500 -7.80 -1.85 29.66
CA LEU A 500 -8.54 -2.59 30.66
C LEU A 500 -7.69 -3.70 31.27
N THR A 501 -7.59 -3.72 32.59
CA THR A 501 -7.06 -4.87 33.34
C THR A 501 -8.16 -5.91 33.54
N PRO A 502 -7.82 -7.17 33.89
CA PRO A 502 -8.83 -8.17 34.23
C PRO A 502 -9.79 -7.70 35.33
N ALA A 503 -9.29 -6.97 36.34
CA ALA A 503 -10.12 -6.38 37.39
C ALA A 503 -11.11 -5.36 36.83
N HIS A 504 -10.67 -4.47 35.93
CA HIS A 504 -11.57 -3.51 35.26
C HIS A 504 -12.66 -4.23 34.48
N THR A 505 -12.32 -5.30 33.75
CA THR A 505 -13.32 -6.08 33.00
C THR A 505 -14.32 -6.75 33.93
N GLN A 506 -13.89 -7.35 35.04
CA GLN A 506 -14.79 -7.99 36.01
C GLN A 506 -15.77 -6.97 36.61
N ILE A 507 -15.26 -5.79 37.01
CA ILE A 507 -16.08 -4.70 37.55
C ILE A 507 -17.08 -4.18 36.52
N LEU A 508 -16.62 -3.80 35.33
CA LEU A 508 -17.45 -3.17 34.29
C LEU A 508 -18.50 -4.12 33.70
N THR A 509 -18.31 -5.43 33.83
CA THR A 509 -19.26 -6.44 33.35
C THR A 509 -20.09 -7.05 34.46
N GLY A 510 -19.68 -6.93 35.73
CA GLY A 510 -20.27 -7.68 36.85
C GLY A 510 -19.91 -9.16 36.87
N HIS A 511 -19.02 -9.63 35.99
CA HIS A 511 -18.62 -11.04 35.89
C HIS A 511 -17.24 -11.23 36.53
N GLY A 512 -17.21 -11.37 37.85
CA GLY A 512 -15.97 -11.47 38.62
C GLY A 512 -16.13 -12.29 39.88
N GLY A 513 -15.08 -12.32 40.70
CA GLY A 513 -15.05 -13.04 41.98
C GLY A 513 -15.93 -12.45 43.08
N PHE A 514 -17.05 -11.82 42.74
CA PHE A 514 -18.00 -11.21 43.67
C PHE A 514 -18.89 -12.30 44.28
N ALA A 515 -19.12 -12.29 45.59
CA ALA A 515 -19.92 -13.31 46.26
C ALA A 515 -21.31 -13.46 45.66
N ALA A 516 -21.98 -12.35 45.33
CA ALA A 516 -23.30 -12.37 44.69
C ALA A 516 -23.27 -13.06 43.32
N TYR A 517 -22.22 -12.81 42.53
CA TYR A 517 -22.03 -13.45 41.23
C TYR A 517 -21.72 -14.95 41.37
N LEU A 518 -20.78 -15.32 42.25
CA LEU A 518 -20.38 -16.72 42.48
C LEU A 518 -21.51 -17.57 43.07
N HIS A 519 -22.32 -17.00 43.96
CA HIS A 519 -23.49 -17.65 44.53
C HIS A 519 -24.54 -17.98 43.46
N ARG A 520 -24.78 -17.06 42.50
CA ARG A 520 -25.70 -17.28 41.37
C ARG A 520 -25.32 -18.49 40.51
N PHE A 521 -24.03 -18.84 40.45
CA PHE A 521 -23.52 -20.01 39.74
C PHE A 521 -23.23 -21.21 40.64
N HIS A 522 -23.72 -21.18 41.89
CA HIS A 522 -23.54 -22.25 42.88
C HIS A 522 -22.06 -22.57 43.21
N LEU A 523 -21.16 -21.58 43.07
CA LEU A 523 -19.74 -21.69 43.42
C LEU A 523 -19.43 -21.18 44.83
N LYS A 524 -20.39 -20.48 45.46
CA LYS A 524 -20.30 -20.01 46.84
C LYS A 524 -21.65 -20.25 47.53
N ASN A 525 -21.63 -20.58 48.82
CA ASN A 525 -22.84 -20.92 49.58
C ASN A 525 -23.67 -19.72 50.01
N SER A 526 -23.15 -18.51 49.89
CA SER A 526 -23.85 -17.27 50.25
C SER A 526 -23.41 -16.11 49.36
N PRO A 527 -24.36 -15.22 48.95
CA PRO A 527 -24.05 -14.01 48.21
C PRO A 527 -23.52 -12.88 49.11
N SER A 528 -23.47 -13.08 50.43
CA SER A 528 -23.15 -12.02 51.40
C SER A 528 -21.70 -11.53 51.32
N CYS A 529 -21.51 -10.25 51.61
CA CYS A 529 -20.20 -9.64 51.78
C CYS A 529 -19.61 -9.95 53.16
N VAL A 530 -18.28 -9.89 53.26
CA VAL A 530 -17.54 -10.07 54.52
C VAL A 530 -17.77 -8.89 55.49
N CYS A 531 -18.06 -7.69 54.97
CA CYS A 531 -18.28 -6.52 55.83
C CYS A 531 -19.61 -6.56 56.59
N ASP A 532 -20.64 -7.20 56.03
CA ASP A 532 -21.96 -7.34 56.62
C ASP A 532 -22.68 -8.52 55.96
N GLN A 533 -23.13 -9.48 56.77
CA GLN A 533 -23.80 -10.69 56.30
C GLN A 533 -25.19 -10.42 55.72
N SER A 534 -25.80 -9.27 56.04
CA SER A 534 -27.11 -8.85 55.53
C SER A 534 -27.08 -8.22 54.14
N CYS A 535 -25.89 -7.86 53.63
CA CYS A 535 -25.74 -7.27 52.30
C CYS A 535 -25.08 -8.22 51.30
N GLU A 536 -25.55 -8.21 50.06
CA GLU A 536 -24.93 -8.97 48.98
C GLU A 536 -23.65 -8.28 48.46
N GLU A 537 -22.60 -9.05 48.22
CA GLU A 537 -21.36 -8.54 47.64
C GLU A 537 -21.51 -8.35 46.12
N THR A 538 -22.07 -7.21 45.73
CA THR A 538 -22.19 -6.78 44.34
C THR A 538 -21.06 -5.82 43.96
N VAL A 539 -20.87 -5.59 42.66
CA VAL A 539 -19.94 -4.54 42.18
C VAL A 539 -20.29 -3.17 42.77
N TRP A 540 -21.59 -2.83 42.82
CA TRP A 540 -22.04 -1.55 43.36
C TRP A 540 -21.68 -1.43 44.85
N HIS A 541 -21.98 -2.48 45.62
CA HIS A 541 -21.64 -2.53 47.03
C HIS A 541 -20.14 -2.33 47.24
N LEU A 542 -19.29 -3.09 46.54
CA LEU A 542 -17.83 -3.01 46.70
C LEU A 542 -17.24 -1.64 46.33
N LEU A 543 -17.77 -0.96 45.33
CA LEU A 543 -17.25 0.34 44.88
C LEU A 543 -17.74 1.51 45.74
N PHE A 544 -19.00 1.49 46.15
CA PHE A 544 -19.66 2.68 46.70
C PHE A 544 -20.07 2.53 48.17
N GLU A 545 -20.39 1.32 48.63
CA GLU A 545 -21.06 1.11 49.94
C GLU A 545 -20.18 0.36 50.96
N CYS A 546 -19.30 -0.53 50.50
CA CYS A 546 -18.53 -1.44 51.34
C CYS A 546 -17.52 -0.67 52.23
N PRO A 547 -17.63 -0.75 53.57
CA PRO A 547 -16.71 -0.09 54.50
C PRO A 547 -15.26 -0.60 54.38
N SER A 548 -15.09 -1.89 54.08
CA SER A 548 -13.78 -2.55 54.00
C SER A 548 -12.96 -2.15 52.77
N MET A 549 -13.59 -1.53 51.75
CA MET A 549 -12.94 -1.07 50.52
C MET A 549 -12.70 0.46 50.49
N LYS A 550 -12.97 1.17 51.59
CA LYS A 550 -12.85 2.65 51.69
C LYS A 550 -11.43 3.21 51.43
N SER A 551 -10.38 2.39 51.44
CA SER A 551 -8.98 2.81 51.23
C SER A 551 -8.54 2.86 49.75
N PHE A 552 -9.34 2.40 48.79
CA PHE A 552 -9.04 2.49 47.34
C PHE A 552 -9.55 3.83 46.75
N VAL A 553 -8.87 4.92 47.11
CA VAL A 553 -9.32 6.31 46.89
C VAL A 553 -9.37 6.76 45.42
N GLY A 554 -8.67 6.08 44.50
CA GLY A 554 -8.55 6.53 43.10
C GLY A 554 -9.81 6.43 42.22
N TRP A 555 -10.76 5.55 42.55
CA TRP A 555 -11.88 5.22 41.65
C TRP A 555 -13.16 6.03 41.90
N ARG A 556 -13.37 6.52 43.12
CA ARG A 556 -14.58 7.30 43.48
C ARG A 556 -14.67 8.63 42.74
N GLN A 557 -13.54 9.22 42.34
CA GLN A 557 -13.51 10.49 41.60
C GLN A 557 -13.93 10.38 40.13
N MET A 558 -13.98 9.19 39.53
CA MET A 558 -14.40 9.03 38.12
C MET A 558 -15.93 8.92 37.93
N PHE A 559 -16.69 8.62 38.98
CA PHE A 559 -18.10 8.20 38.87
C PHE A 559 -19.01 8.79 39.95
N SER A 560 -18.63 9.88 40.60
CA SER A 560 -19.45 10.58 41.62
C SER A 560 -20.60 11.37 40.98
N ASP A 561 -21.62 10.68 40.48
CA ASP A 561 -22.96 11.24 40.31
C ASP A 561 -23.92 10.32 41.07
N GLU A 562 -24.57 10.86 42.12
CA GLU A 562 -25.43 10.12 43.05
C GLU A 562 -26.73 9.58 42.41
N ASP A 563 -27.04 9.96 41.17
CA ASP A 563 -28.31 9.65 40.48
C ASP A 563 -28.39 8.27 39.78
N ARG A 564 -27.40 7.37 39.95
CA ARG A 564 -27.32 6.11 39.17
C ARG A 564 -27.66 4.82 39.92
N ARG A 565 -28.33 4.91 41.08
CA ARG A 565 -28.70 3.73 41.87
C ARG A 565 -29.65 2.82 41.06
N PRO A 566 -29.29 1.57 40.74
CA PRO A 566 -30.23 0.64 40.13
C PRO A 566 -31.29 0.25 41.18
N GLY A 567 -32.56 0.54 40.90
CA GLY A 567 -33.68 0.13 41.75
C GLY A 567 -33.72 -1.38 41.93
N ALA A 568 -33.85 -1.82 43.18
CA ALA A 568 -33.90 -3.21 43.56
C ALA A 568 -35.26 -3.84 43.19
N SER A 569 -35.30 -4.55 42.07
CA SER A 569 -36.15 -5.74 41.87
C SER A 569 -35.80 -6.41 40.54
N TYR A 570 -35.04 -7.49 40.60
CA TYR A 570 -34.83 -8.41 39.48
C TYR A 570 -34.94 -9.84 40.00
N THR A 571 -36.18 -10.33 40.07
CA THR A 571 -36.48 -11.77 39.92
C THR A 571 -36.34 -12.17 38.47
#